data_AF-A0A9P5X6A5-F1
#
_entry.id   AF-A0A9P5X6A5-F1
#
_cell.length_a   1.000
_cell.length_b   1.000
_cell.length_c   1.000
_cell.angle_alpha   90.00
_cell.angle_beta   90.00
_cell.angle_gamma   90.00
#
_symmetry.space_group_name_H-M   'P 1'
#
loop_
_entity.id
_entity.type
_entity.pdbx_description
1 polymer ?
#
loop_
_entity_poly.entity_id
_entity_poly.type
_entity_poly.pdbx_seq_one_letter_code
_entity_poly.pdbx_strand_id
1 'polypeptide(L)'
;MPRRPQPIQATAAICTPTPEFWDVMTSVDIMTSNLTDVKELGHFSSASNFSSLAGNITELPLNGRAYNSVDFGLVDPDEVITVRLAALKLQLPAAIFQAAVQSPTGPTGSMDPDKYVSLVTQVYTTYLALVASIVYFLPHQEQMIVEVRLPLWIPYLHYSDIAVHLLAAEMLLLAIFAILIQVFHRYGRRKLHLEHELRTIATAVSIATQTGIWRLLGGRRRVDEINHSPRDKKSMTP
;
A
#
# COMPACT_ATOMS: atom_id res chain seq x y z
N MET A 1 -21.57 3.75 72.18
CA MET A 1 -20.69 2.74 71.56
C MET A 1 -20.79 2.89 70.05
N PRO A 2 -19.68 3.18 69.34
CA PRO A 2 -19.72 3.22 67.88
C PRO A 2 -19.91 1.79 67.36
N ARG A 3 -20.95 1.57 66.53
CA ARG A 3 -21.12 0.30 65.82
C ARG A 3 -19.87 0.07 64.99
N ARG A 4 -19.17 -1.05 65.21
CA ARG A 4 -18.15 -1.51 64.26
C ARG A 4 -18.84 -1.61 62.89
N PRO A 5 -18.28 -1.02 61.82
CA PRO A 5 -18.82 -1.22 60.49
C PRO A 5 -18.82 -2.73 60.22
N GLN A 6 -20.00 -3.29 59.92
CA GLN A 6 -20.08 -4.67 59.48
C GLN A 6 -19.32 -4.77 58.16
N PRO A 7 -18.52 -5.84 57.95
CA PRO A 7 -17.88 -6.05 56.67
C PRO A 7 -18.98 -6.17 55.61
N ILE A 8 -18.89 -5.34 54.58
CA ILE A 8 -19.78 -5.39 53.43
C ILE A 8 -19.52 -6.76 52.78
N GLN A 9 -20.50 -7.66 52.88
CA GLN A 9 -20.39 -8.99 52.29
C GLN A 9 -20.91 -8.91 50.86
N ALA A 10 -19.97 -8.85 49.93
CA ALA A 10 -20.20 -8.88 48.50
C ALA A 10 -19.89 -10.29 47.99
N THR A 11 -20.84 -10.92 47.30
CA THR A 11 -20.61 -12.21 46.62
C THR A 11 -20.58 -11.96 45.12
N ALA A 12 -19.52 -12.40 44.47
CA ALA A 12 -19.38 -12.35 43.02
C ALA A 12 -19.15 -13.77 42.49
N ALA A 13 -19.87 -14.14 41.43
CA ALA A 13 -19.58 -15.34 40.67
C ALA A 13 -18.49 -14.99 39.64
N ILE A 14 -17.32 -15.61 39.76
CA ILE A 14 -16.24 -15.46 38.78
C ILE A 14 -16.34 -16.63 37.80
N CYS A 15 -16.83 -16.36 36.59
CA CYS A 15 -16.72 -17.30 35.49
C CYS A 15 -15.27 -17.34 35.00
N THR A 16 -14.73 -18.53 34.78
CA THR A 16 -13.40 -18.72 34.19
C THR A 16 -13.55 -19.08 32.71
N PRO A 17 -13.55 -18.11 31.79
CA PRO A 17 -13.65 -18.40 30.36
C PRO A 17 -12.38 -19.12 29.88
N THR A 18 -12.56 -20.12 29.03
CA THR A 18 -11.47 -20.80 28.33
C THR A 18 -11.42 -20.30 26.89
N PRO A 19 -10.32 -19.66 26.44
CA PRO A 19 -10.16 -19.31 25.04
C PRO A 19 -10.07 -20.56 24.17
N GLU A 20 -10.74 -20.50 23.02
CA GLU A 20 -10.65 -21.52 21.97
C GLU A 20 -10.15 -20.87 20.68
N PHE A 21 -9.27 -21.55 19.96
CA PHE A 21 -8.65 -21.05 18.74
C PHE A 21 -9.14 -21.85 17.54
N TRP A 22 -9.43 -21.12 16.47
CA TRP A 22 -9.95 -21.66 15.22
C TRP A 22 -9.15 -21.11 14.05
N ASP A 23 -8.85 -21.99 13.10
CA ASP A 23 -8.34 -21.59 11.80
C ASP A 23 -9.51 -21.14 10.94
N VAL A 24 -9.42 -19.93 10.41
CA VAL A 24 -10.46 -19.31 9.61
C VAL A 24 -9.91 -18.81 8.28
N MET A 25 -10.71 -18.94 7.23
CA MET A 25 -10.51 -18.28 5.95
C MET A 25 -11.31 -16.99 5.95
N THR A 26 -10.62 -15.85 5.84
CA THR A 26 -11.25 -14.53 5.80
C THR A 26 -11.28 -14.01 4.37
N SER A 27 -12.41 -13.44 3.96
CA SER A 27 -12.51 -12.65 2.74
C SER A 27 -12.53 -11.18 3.11
N VAL A 28 -11.66 -10.41 2.49
CA VAL A 28 -11.50 -8.98 2.74
C VAL A 28 -11.72 -8.24 1.43
N ASP A 29 -12.53 -7.18 1.47
CA ASP A 29 -12.64 -6.25 0.35
C ASP A 29 -11.39 -5.37 0.30
N ILE A 30 -10.62 -5.48 -0.77
CA ILE A 30 -9.34 -4.77 -0.95
C ILE A 30 -9.55 -3.25 -1.03
N MET A 31 -10.69 -2.77 -1.55
CA MET A 31 -10.95 -1.33 -1.68
C MET A 31 -11.24 -0.67 -0.34
N THR A 32 -11.99 -1.35 0.53
CA THR A 32 -12.40 -0.81 1.83
C THR A 32 -11.55 -1.33 2.98
N SER A 33 -10.73 -2.37 2.74
CA SER A 33 -10.03 -3.17 3.75
C SER A 33 -10.97 -3.73 4.84
N ASN A 34 -12.26 -3.84 4.54
CA ASN A 34 -13.25 -4.40 5.44
C ASN A 34 -13.35 -5.91 5.25
N LEU A 35 -13.54 -6.60 6.37
CA LEU A 35 -13.84 -8.02 6.40
C LEU A 35 -15.26 -8.26 5.83
N THR A 36 -15.38 -9.03 4.77
CA THR A 36 -16.66 -9.32 4.10
C THR A 36 -17.22 -10.68 4.48
N ASP A 37 -16.35 -11.67 4.72
CA ASP A 37 -16.77 -13.03 5.09
C ASP A 37 -15.71 -13.72 5.95
N VAL A 38 -16.16 -14.64 6.81
CA VAL A 38 -15.31 -15.47 7.66
C VAL A 38 -15.83 -16.90 7.61
N LYS A 39 -15.02 -17.80 7.08
CA LYS A 39 -15.35 -19.22 6.99
C LYS A 39 -14.42 -20.03 7.89
N GLU A 40 -15.00 -20.79 8.80
CA GLU A 40 -14.27 -21.71 9.67
C GLU A 40 -13.68 -22.86 8.85
N LEU A 41 -12.39 -23.15 9.03
CA LEU A 41 -11.69 -24.27 8.42
C LEU A 41 -11.58 -25.45 9.40
N GLY A 42 -11.31 -25.17 10.66
CA GLY A 42 -11.20 -26.17 11.73
C GLY A 42 -10.55 -25.64 13.00
N HIS A 43 -10.38 -26.49 14.01
CA HIS A 43 -9.67 -26.12 15.23
C HIS A 43 -8.20 -25.83 14.94
N PHE A 44 -7.67 -24.82 15.62
CA PHE A 44 -6.26 -24.47 15.54
C PHE A 44 -5.37 -25.60 16.06
N SER A 45 -4.23 -25.82 15.40
CA SER A 45 -3.23 -26.80 15.79
C SER A 45 -1.82 -26.22 15.69
N SER A 46 -0.83 -26.86 16.32
CA SER A 46 0.58 -26.45 16.19
C SER A 46 1.13 -26.57 14.75
N ALA A 47 0.42 -27.28 13.86
CA ALA A 47 0.73 -27.40 12.44
C ALA A 47 0.07 -26.31 11.57
N SER A 48 -0.76 -25.44 12.14
CA SER A 48 -1.44 -24.36 11.42
C SER A 48 -0.44 -23.28 10.97
N ASN A 49 -0.74 -22.58 9.87
CA ASN A 49 0.17 -21.63 9.21
C ASN A 49 0.62 -20.46 10.11
N PHE A 50 -0.10 -20.19 11.19
CA PHE A 50 0.14 -19.09 12.14
C PHE A 50 0.44 -19.58 13.56
N SER A 51 0.86 -20.84 13.70
CA SER A 51 1.11 -21.42 15.01
C SER A 51 2.23 -20.73 15.80
N SER A 52 3.17 -20.09 15.09
CA SER A 52 4.23 -19.28 15.70
C SER A 52 3.71 -18.00 16.39
N LEU A 53 2.54 -17.49 16.00
CA LEU A 53 1.94 -16.27 16.56
C LEU A 53 1.02 -16.55 17.74
N ALA A 54 0.52 -17.79 17.88
CA ALA A 54 -0.37 -18.19 18.96
C ALA A 54 0.32 -18.22 20.34
N GLY A 55 1.65 -18.12 20.39
CA GLY A 55 2.42 -18.06 21.61
C GLY A 55 2.14 -19.24 22.56
N ASN A 56 2.42 -19.03 23.84
CA ASN A 56 2.30 -20.06 24.88
C ASN A 56 0.93 -20.01 25.58
N ILE A 57 -0.15 -19.87 24.80
CA ILE A 57 -1.52 -19.75 25.34
C ILE A 57 -2.12 -21.15 25.56
N THR A 58 -1.84 -22.09 24.65
CA THR A 58 -2.27 -23.49 24.75
C THR A 58 -1.35 -24.35 25.61
N GLU A 59 -0.11 -23.92 25.82
CA GLU A 59 0.92 -24.65 26.57
C GLU A 59 1.17 -24.03 27.97
N LEU A 60 2.03 -24.64 28.79
CA LEU A 60 2.40 -24.07 30.11
C LEU A 60 3.15 -22.75 29.93
N PRO A 61 2.76 -21.65 30.61
CA PRO A 61 2.07 -21.65 31.91
C PRO A 61 0.57 -21.35 31.86
N LEU A 62 0.03 -20.97 30.69
CA LEU A 62 -1.38 -20.57 30.59
C LEU A 62 -2.31 -21.78 30.45
N ASN A 63 -1.90 -22.82 29.72
CA ASN A 63 -2.64 -24.08 29.55
C ASN A 63 -4.14 -23.86 29.27
N GLY A 64 -4.45 -22.99 28.31
CA GLY A 64 -5.83 -22.65 27.94
C GLY A 64 -6.54 -21.76 28.97
N ARG A 65 -5.82 -21.05 29.84
CA ARG A 65 -6.39 -20.04 30.74
C ARG A 65 -6.19 -18.64 30.16
N ALA A 66 -7.19 -17.79 30.33
CA ALA A 66 -7.09 -16.38 29.97
C ALA A 66 -6.03 -15.68 30.84
N TYR A 67 -5.21 -14.84 30.20
CA TYR A 67 -4.21 -14.03 30.88
C TYR A 67 -4.92 -12.91 31.68
N ASN A 68 -4.80 -12.95 33.01
CA ASN A 68 -5.47 -12.01 33.91
C ASN A 68 -4.53 -10.93 34.48
N SER A 69 -3.21 -11.03 34.27
CA SER A 69 -2.15 -10.08 34.66
C SER A 69 -2.05 -9.71 36.16
N VAL A 70 -3.05 -10.03 36.98
CA VAL A 70 -3.16 -9.66 38.40
C VAL A 70 -2.58 -10.73 39.31
N ASP A 71 -2.64 -11.99 38.90
CA ASP A 71 -2.09 -13.11 39.67
C ASP A 71 -1.70 -14.26 38.76
N PHE A 72 -0.40 -14.50 38.64
CA PHE A 72 0.17 -15.61 37.90
C PHE A 72 1.43 -16.12 38.62
N GLY A 73 1.57 -17.44 38.68
CA GLY A 73 2.67 -18.13 39.35
C GLY A 73 3.99 -17.91 38.61
N LEU A 74 4.63 -16.77 38.88
CA LEU A 74 5.92 -16.40 38.33
C LEU A 74 7.04 -17.26 38.92
N VAL A 75 7.81 -17.90 38.06
CA VAL A 75 9.09 -18.53 38.41
C VAL A 75 10.19 -17.56 38.02
N ASP A 76 10.95 -17.08 39.00
CA ASP A 76 12.04 -16.10 38.85
C ASP A 76 11.69 -14.84 38.04
N PRO A 77 10.73 -14.00 38.51
CA PRO A 77 10.36 -12.78 37.80
C PRO A 77 11.43 -11.70 37.84
N ASP A 78 11.65 -11.04 36.71
CA ASP A 78 12.44 -9.81 36.65
C ASP A 78 11.84 -8.70 37.54
N GLU A 79 12.70 -7.77 37.99
CA GLU A 79 12.30 -6.63 38.82
C GLU A 79 11.20 -5.79 38.13
N VAL A 80 11.28 -5.62 36.82
CA VAL A 80 10.28 -4.89 36.02
C VAL A 80 8.89 -5.54 36.13
N ILE A 81 8.83 -6.87 36.11
CA ILE A 81 7.56 -7.61 36.22
C ILE A 81 7.00 -7.47 37.63
N THR A 82 7.86 -7.55 38.65
CA THR A 82 7.48 -7.42 40.06
C THR A 82 6.94 -6.01 40.37
N VAL A 83 7.60 -4.97 39.90
CA VAL A 83 7.15 -3.58 40.07
C VAL A 83 5.83 -3.32 39.33
N ARG A 84 5.66 -3.87 38.12
CA ARG A 84 4.39 -3.78 37.38
C ARG A 84 3.26 -4.50 38.11
N LEU A 85 3.50 -5.68 38.64
CA LEU A 85 2.51 -6.43 39.42
C LEU A 85 2.09 -5.63 40.68
N ALA A 86 3.05 -5.02 41.39
CA ALA A 86 2.76 -4.17 42.54
C ALA A 86 1.95 -2.93 42.14
N ALA A 87 2.29 -2.28 41.03
CA ALA A 87 1.56 -1.13 40.51
C ALA A 87 0.12 -1.51 40.14
N LEU A 88 -0.10 -2.65 39.47
CA LEU A 88 -1.44 -3.15 39.13
C LEU A 88 -2.28 -3.42 40.37
N LYS A 89 -1.70 -4.05 41.40
CA LYS A 89 -2.38 -4.30 42.68
C LYS A 89 -2.81 -3.03 43.41
N LEU A 90 -2.16 -1.88 43.15
CA LEU A 90 -2.53 -0.58 43.71
C LEU A 90 -3.47 0.22 42.80
N GLN A 91 -3.25 0.19 41.49
CA GLN A 91 -4.02 0.97 40.52
C GLN A 91 -5.45 0.46 40.36
N LEU A 92 -5.66 -0.86 40.40
CA LEU A 92 -6.99 -1.43 40.16
C LEU A 92 -8.00 -1.04 41.27
N PRO A 93 -7.66 -1.16 42.57
CA PRO A 93 -8.51 -0.65 43.64
C PRO A 93 -8.66 0.88 43.61
N ALA A 94 -7.61 1.62 43.24
CA ALA A 94 -7.69 3.07 43.11
C ALA A 94 -8.66 3.49 41.99
N ALA A 95 -8.66 2.78 40.85
CA ALA A 95 -9.60 2.99 39.75
C ALA A 95 -11.05 2.68 40.16
N ILE A 96 -11.28 1.60 40.92
CA ILE A 96 -12.59 1.28 41.49
C ILE A 96 -13.06 2.41 42.42
N PHE A 97 -12.18 2.89 43.31
CA PHE A 97 -12.53 4.00 44.21
C PHE A 97 -12.82 5.29 43.43
N GLN A 98 -12.03 5.60 42.40
CA GLN A 98 -12.27 6.75 41.54
C GLN A 98 -13.61 6.64 40.80
N ALA A 99 -13.96 5.46 40.29
CA ALA A 99 -15.25 5.20 39.67
C ALA A 99 -16.41 5.35 40.67
N ALA A 100 -16.20 4.99 41.95
CA ALA A 100 -17.17 5.19 43.02
C ALA A 100 -17.40 6.68 43.32
N VAL A 101 -16.32 7.48 43.36
CA VAL A 101 -16.39 8.94 43.55
C VAL A 101 -17.13 9.62 42.39
N GLN A 102 -16.95 9.14 41.17
CA GLN A 102 -17.64 9.65 39.97
C GLN A 102 -19.07 9.15 39.81
N SER A 103 -19.51 8.21 40.64
CA SER A 103 -20.86 7.67 40.54
C SER A 103 -21.92 8.69 40.98
N PRO A 104 -23.16 8.59 40.46
CA PRO A 104 -24.26 9.48 40.87
C PRO A 104 -24.60 9.42 42.36
N THR A 105 -24.28 8.30 43.01
CA THR A 105 -24.56 8.04 44.44
C THR A 105 -23.44 8.49 45.37
N GLY A 106 -22.31 8.95 44.81
CA GLY A 106 -21.09 9.27 45.55
C GLY A 106 -20.42 8.04 46.18
N PRO A 107 -19.26 8.22 46.83
CA PRO A 107 -18.44 7.11 47.31
C PRO A 107 -19.12 6.30 48.42
N THR A 108 -19.94 6.93 49.26
CA THR A 108 -20.68 6.24 50.33
C THR A 108 -21.84 5.40 49.78
N GLY A 109 -22.55 5.89 48.76
CA GLY A 109 -23.65 5.16 48.15
C GLY A 109 -23.21 4.08 47.16
N SER A 110 -21.97 4.15 46.64
CA SER A 110 -21.37 3.08 45.83
C SER A 110 -20.85 1.89 46.64
N MET A 111 -20.66 2.06 47.95
CA MET A 111 -20.20 0.99 48.84
C MET A 111 -21.34 0.11 49.37
N ASP A 112 -22.57 0.29 48.88
CA ASP A 112 -23.61 -0.73 49.04
C ASP A 112 -23.16 -2.04 48.38
N PRO A 113 -23.36 -3.21 49.00
CA PRO A 113 -22.80 -4.48 48.54
C PRO A 113 -23.04 -4.78 47.04
N ASP A 114 -24.28 -4.62 46.58
CA ASP A 114 -24.66 -4.94 45.19
C ASP A 114 -24.07 -3.93 44.19
N LYS A 115 -24.03 -2.65 44.57
CA LYS A 115 -23.51 -1.57 43.72
C LYS A 115 -21.99 -1.63 43.65
N TYR A 116 -21.34 -1.97 44.76
CA TYR A 116 -19.90 -2.14 44.81
C TYR A 116 -19.46 -3.31 43.93
N VAL A 117 -20.14 -4.46 44.01
CA VAL A 117 -19.87 -5.59 43.11
C VAL A 117 -20.03 -5.19 41.66
N SER A 118 -21.13 -4.54 41.30
CA SER A 118 -21.36 -4.09 39.92
C SER A 118 -20.27 -3.15 39.43
N LEU A 119 -19.81 -2.23 40.27
CA LEU A 119 -18.73 -1.29 39.96
C LEU A 119 -17.39 -2.00 39.78
N VAL A 120 -17.04 -2.91 40.70
CA VAL A 120 -15.83 -3.73 40.61
C VAL A 120 -15.85 -4.56 39.33
N THR A 121 -16.97 -5.22 39.02
CA THR A 121 -17.14 -5.99 37.79
C THR A 121 -16.94 -5.11 36.57
N GLN A 122 -17.53 -3.92 36.51
CA GLN A 122 -17.37 -3.01 35.38
C GLN A 122 -15.90 -2.60 35.16
N VAL A 123 -15.21 -2.15 36.22
CA VAL A 123 -13.81 -1.71 36.12
C VAL A 123 -12.90 -2.87 35.76
N TYR A 124 -13.10 -4.04 36.40
CA TYR A 124 -12.29 -5.22 36.15
C TYR A 124 -12.50 -5.80 34.75
N THR A 125 -13.73 -5.85 34.25
CA THR A 125 -14.02 -6.27 32.87
C THR A 125 -13.38 -5.33 31.85
N THR A 126 -13.44 -4.01 32.09
CA THR A 126 -12.80 -3.02 31.21
C THR A 126 -11.27 -3.20 31.19
N TYR A 127 -10.68 -3.42 32.37
CA TYR A 127 -9.26 -3.72 32.50
C TYR A 127 -8.88 -5.00 31.74
N LEU A 128 -9.61 -6.10 31.94
CA LEU A 128 -9.35 -7.36 31.25
C LEU A 128 -9.52 -7.24 29.74
N ALA A 129 -10.51 -6.47 29.26
CA ALA A 129 -10.69 -6.20 27.83
C ALA A 129 -9.50 -5.44 27.24
N LEU A 130 -8.98 -4.43 27.94
CA LEU A 130 -7.77 -3.70 27.54
C LEU A 130 -6.54 -4.61 27.51
N VAL A 131 -6.33 -5.41 28.54
CA VAL A 131 -5.22 -6.38 28.59
C VAL A 131 -5.36 -7.40 27.45
N ALA A 132 -6.55 -7.94 27.24
CA ALA A 132 -6.83 -8.86 26.14
C ALA A 132 -6.54 -8.22 24.78
N SER A 133 -6.89 -6.94 24.60
CA SER A 133 -6.62 -6.22 23.35
C SER A 133 -5.12 -6.12 23.03
N ILE A 134 -4.29 -6.00 24.06
CA ILE A 134 -2.83 -5.84 23.91
C ILE A 134 -2.14 -7.21 23.76
N VAL A 135 -2.63 -8.23 24.46
CA VAL A 135 -1.96 -9.54 24.53
C VAL A 135 -2.39 -10.46 23.39
N TYR A 136 -3.66 -10.46 23.01
CA TYR A 136 -4.19 -11.41 22.02
C TYR A 136 -4.23 -10.88 20.59
N PHE A 137 -4.28 -9.55 20.40
CA PHE A 137 -4.27 -8.98 19.05
C PHE A 137 -2.86 -8.53 18.70
N LEU A 138 -2.10 -9.44 18.09
CA LEU A 138 -0.78 -9.13 17.58
C LEU A 138 -0.91 -8.54 16.16
N PRO A 139 -0.28 -7.38 15.89
CA PRO A 139 -0.19 -6.89 14.52
C PRO A 139 0.72 -7.81 13.72
N HIS A 140 0.17 -8.50 12.73
CA HIS A 140 0.95 -9.32 11.81
C HIS A 140 0.69 -8.91 10.37
N GLN A 141 1.77 -8.69 9.61
CA GLN A 141 1.72 -8.35 8.20
C GLN A 141 2.01 -9.60 7.39
N GLU A 142 0.95 -10.23 6.92
CA GLU A 142 1.08 -11.38 6.03
C GLU A 142 1.03 -10.97 4.57
N GLN A 143 1.76 -11.72 3.75
CA GLN A 143 1.45 -11.82 2.33
C GLN A 143 0.19 -12.66 2.21
N MET A 144 -0.96 -12.03 2.39
CA MET A 144 -2.24 -12.66 2.09
C MET A 144 -2.14 -13.14 0.64
N ILE A 145 -2.24 -14.45 0.42
CA ILE A 145 -2.48 -15.00 -0.91
C ILE A 145 -3.92 -14.64 -1.21
N VAL A 146 -4.10 -13.38 -1.62
CA VAL A 146 -5.40 -12.87 -2.01
C VAL A 146 -5.73 -13.60 -3.29
N GLU A 147 -6.60 -14.60 -3.20
CA GLU A 147 -7.28 -15.11 -4.37
C GLU A 147 -8.23 -13.99 -4.80
N VAL A 148 -7.67 -13.01 -5.52
CA VAL A 148 -8.43 -11.87 -6.00
C VAL A 148 -9.39 -12.44 -7.02
N ARG A 149 -10.62 -12.73 -6.58
CA ARG A 149 -11.76 -12.83 -7.49
C ARG A 149 -12.04 -11.42 -7.97
N LEU A 150 -11.21 -10.94 -8.89
CA LEU A 150 -11.60 -9.84 -9.76
C LEU A 150 -12.82 -10.39 -10.50
N PRO A 151 -14.03 -9.83 -10.33
CA PRO A 151 -15.04 -9.99 -11.35
C PRO A 151 -14.46 -9.27 -12.57
N LEU A 152 -13.72 -10.01 -13.38
CA LEU A 152 -13.14 -9.52 -14.60
C LEU A 152 -14.33 -9.33 -15.54
N TRP A 153 -15.00 -8.19 -15.42
CA TRP A 153 -15.89 -7.66 -16.44
C TRP A 153 -14.98 -7.31 -17.63
N ILE A 154 -14.48 -8.33 -18.33
CA ILE A 154 -14.03 -8.16 -19.70
C ILE A 154 -15.35 -8.04 -20.46
N PRO A 155 -15.77 -6.85 -20.92
CA PRO A 155 -16.75 -6.82 -21.98
C PRO A 155 -16.08 -7.52 -23.16
N TYR A 156 -16.40 -8.79 -23.38
CA TYR A 156 -16.09 -9.43 -24.64
C TYR A 156 -16.74 -8.54 -25.70
N LEU A 157 -15.91 -7.83 -26.47
CA LEU A 157 -16.39 -7.03 -27.58
C LEU A 157 -16.85 -8.04 -28.63
N HIS A 158 -18.10 -8.45 -28.54
CA HIS A 158 -18.74 -9.27 -29.55
C HIS A 158 -18.89 -8.39 -30.79
N TYR A 159 -17.85 -8.40 -31.63
CA TYR A 159 -17.95 -7.87 -32.96
C TYR A 159 -18.99 -8.70 -33.70
N SER A 160 -20.07 -8.05 -34.13
CA SER A 160 -21.03 -8.69 -35.02
C SER A 160 -20.30 -9.11 -36.29
N ASP A 161 -20.46 -10.37 -36.69
CA ASP A 161 -19.83 -10.94 -37.89
C ASP A 161 -20.11 -10.08 -39.13
N ILE A 162 -21.32 -9.51 -39.19
CA ILE A 162 -21.76 -8.58 -40.24
C ILE A 162 -20.93 -7.29 -40.25
N ALA A 163 -20.63 -6.72 -39.10
CA ALA A 163 -19.85 -5.48 -38.99
C ALA A 163 -18.41 -5.68 -39.46
N VAL A 164 -17.82 -6.84 -39.17
CA VAL A 164 -16.45 -7.17 -39.61
C VAL A 164 -16.38 -7.30 -41.13
N HIS A 165 -17.34 -8.00 -41.75
CA HIS A 165 -17.39 -8.16 -43.20
C HIS A 165 -17.65 -6.84 -43.94
N LEU A 166 -18.51 -5.97 -43.39
CA LEU A 166 -18.79 -4.67 -43.99
C LEU A 166 -17.57 -3.73 -43.92
N LEU A 167 -16.90 -3.69 -42.77
CA LEU A 167 -15.66 -2.92 -42.59
C LEU A 167 -14.54 -3.42 -43.52
N ALA A 168 -14.39 -4.74 -43.65
CA ALA A 168 -13.40 -5.35 -44.54
C ALA A 168 -13.68 -5.01 -46.01
N ALA A 169 -14.95 -5.02 -46.44
CA ALA A 169 -15.34 -4.66 -47.80
C ALA A 169 -15.04 -3.18 -48.12
N GLU A 170 -15.30 -2.28 -47.17
CA GLU A 170 -15.00 -0.85 -47.33
C GLU A 170 -13.49 -0.59 -47.43
N MET A 171 -12.70 -1.21 -46.56
CA MET A 171 -11.23 -1.12 -46.61
C MET A 171 -10.65 -1.66 -47.92
N LEU A 172 -11.23 -2.74 -48.46
CA LEU A 172 -10.82 -3.32 -49.73
C LEU A 172 -11.16 -2.40 -50.92
N LEU A 173 -12.32 -1.74 -50.90
CA LEU A 173 -12.69 -0.75 -51.90
C LEU A 173 -11.73 0.45 -51.88
N LEU A 174 -11.43 1.00 -50.70
CA LEU A 174 -10.48 2.11 -50.56
C LEU A 174 -9.08 1.76 -51.08
N ALA A 175 -8.60 0.53 -50.80
CA ALA A 175 -7.33 0.05 -51.31
C ALA A 175 -7.30 -0.01 -52.85
N ILE A 176 -8.38 -0.50 -53.48
CA ILE A 176 -8.48 -0.54 -54.94
C ILE A 176 -8.44 0.89 -55.52
N PHE A 177 -9.18 1.84 -54.95
CA PHE A 177 -9.15 3.23 -55.40
C PHE A 177 -7.76 3.86 -55.25
N ALA A 178 -7.07 3.62 -54.13
CA ALA A 178 -5.72 4.11 -53.92
C ALA A 178 -4.74 3.57 -54.98
N ILE A 179 -4.84 2.27 -55.31
CA ILE A 179 -4.02 1.64 -56.36
C ILE A 179 -4.32 2.27 -57.72
N LEU A 180 -5.59 2.46 -58.07
CA LEU A 180 -5.97 3.09 -59.34
C LEU A 180 -5.40 4.50 -59.45
N ILE A 181 -5.54 5.33 -58.40
CA ILE A 181 -4.99 6.69 -58.35
C ILE A 181 -3.47 6.66 -58.53
N GLN A 182 -2.77 5.75 -57.85
CA GLN A 182 -1.32 5.61 -58.00
C GLN A 182 -0.91 5.19 -59.42
N VAL A 183 -1.65 4.29 -60.06
CA VAL A 183 -1.40 3.88 -61.45
C VAL A 183 -1.62 5.05 -62.42
N PHE A 184 -2.71 5.80 -62.25
CA PHE A 184 -2.96 7.01 -63.04
C PHE A 184 -1.87 8.06 -62.85
N HIS A 185 -1.45 8.32 -61.61
CA HIS A 185 -0.33 9.21 -61.33
C HIS A 185 0.97 8.72 -61.97
N ARG A 186 1.24 7.41 -61.94
CA ARG A 186 2.42 6.82 -62.56
C ARG A 186 2.40 6.99 -64.08
N TYR A 187 1.23 6.85 -64.71
CA TYR A 187 1.07 7.07 -66.15
C TYR A 187 1.18 8.55 -66.53
N GLY A 188 0.59 9.45 -65.72
CA GLY A 188 0.72 10.90 -65.89
C GLY A 188 2.16 11.40 -65.77
N ARG A 189 2.92 10.87 -64.80
CA ARG A 189 4.36 11.19 -64.66
C ARG A 189 5.22 10.73 -65.83
N ARG A 190 4.79 9.73 -66.61
CA ARG A 190 5.51 9.31 -67.83
C ARG A 190 5.35 10.28 -69.00
N LYS A 191 4.29 11.09 -69.01
CA LYS A 191 4.02 12.09 -70.07
C LYS A 191 4.46 13.51 -69.72
N LEU A 192 4.92 13.73 -68.49
CA LEU A 192 5.58 14.96 -68.08
C LEU A 192 7.06 14.85 -68.45
N HIS A 193 7.40 15.16 -69.70
CA HIS A 193 8.72 15.68 -69.99
C HIS A 193 8.82 17.01 -69.24
N LEU A 194 9.52 17.01 -68.10
CA LEU A 194 9.90 18.26 -67.47
C LEU A 194 10.90 18.94 -68.41
N GLU A 195 10.40 19.89 -69.23
CA GLU A 195 11.21 21.02 -69.64
C GLU A 195 11.65 21.72 -68.35
N HIS A 196 12.82 21.32 -67.84
CA HIS A 196 13.41 21.96 -66.68
C HIS A 196 13.93 23.32 -67.14
N GLU A 197 13.12 24.36 -67.01
CA GLU A 197 13.68 25.67 -66.69
C GLU A 197 14.42 25.56 -65.35
N LEU A 198 15.66 26.06 -65.33
CA LEU A 198 16.68 25.97 -64.27
C LEU A 198 16.30 26.61 -62.91
N ARG A 199 15.05 26.57 -62.46
CA ARG A 199 14.59 27.31 -61.27
C ARG A 199 14.45 26.51 -59.98
N THR A 200 14.61 25.18 -59.99
CA THR A 200 14.48 24.37 -58.76
C THR A 200 15.82 23.87 -58.22
N ILE A 201 15.94 23.94 -56.89
CA ILE A 201 17.16 23.66 -56.11
C ILE A 201 17.63 22.20 -56.30
N ALA A 202 16.70 21.29 -56.58
CA ALA A 202 17.00 19.88 -56.85
C ALA A 202 17.87 19.69 -58.12
N THR A 203 17.60 20.47 -59.18
CA THR A 203 18.42 20.47 -60.41
C THR A 203 19.78 21.10 -60.20
N ALA A 204 19.86 22.19 -59.43
CA ALA A 204 21.15 22.79 -59.07
C ALA A 204 22.02 21.81 -58.25
N VAL A 205 21.40 21.01 -57.36
CA VAL A 205 22.10 19.99 -56.57
C VAL A 205 22.54 18.80 -57.43
N SER A 206 21.74 18.34 -58.40
CA SER A 206 22.17 17.23 -59.26
C SER A 206 23.29 17.65 -60.22
N ILE A 207 23.21 18.85 -60.80
CA ILE A 207 24.26 19.41 -61.67
C ILE A 207 25.49 19.77 -60.87
N ALA A 208 25.32 20.24 -59.62
CA ALA A 208 26.39 20.26 -58.65
C ALA A 208 26.93 18.84 -58.55
N THR A 209 26.42 17.88 -57.78
CA THR A 209 27.06 16.56 -57.55
C THR A 209 27.82 15.86 -58.71
N GLN A 210 27.42 16.04 -59.98
CA GLN A 210 28.15 15.55 -61.16
C GLN A 210 29.34 16.40 -61.65
N THR A 211 29.45 17.70 -61.37
CA THR A 211 30.43 18.63 -62.01
C THR A 211 31.73 18.92 -61.21
N GLY A 212 31.98 18.21 -60.11
CA GLY A 212 33.19 18.37 -59.27
C GLY A 212 33.41 19.73 -58.57
N ILE A 213 32.50 20.70 -58.68
CA ILE A 213 32.64 22.10 -58.20
C ILE A 213 32.89 22.20 -56.67
N TRP A 214 32.40 21.26 -55.84
CA TRP A 214 32.67 21.21 -54.37
C TRP A 214 34.17 21.08 -54.07
N ARG A 215 34.96 20.50 -54.98
CA ARG A 215 36.41 20.37 -54.83
C ARG A 215 37.13 21.72 -54.96
N LEU A 216 36.49 22.71 -55.61
CA LEU A 216 37.01 24.08 -55.74
C LEU A 216 36.59 25.00 -54.60
N LEU A 217 35.50 24.72 -53.88
CA LEU A 217 35.10 25.47 -52.69
C LEU A 217 35.78 24.99 -51.39
N GLY A 218 36.25 23.74 -51.33
CA GLY A 218 36.99 23.22 -50.16
C GLY A 218 38.43 23.74 -50.01
N GLY A 219 38.98 24.39 -51.03
CA GLY A 219 40.41 24.79 -51.09
C GLY A 219 40.72 26.24 -50.72
N ARG A 220 39.75 27.08 -50.32
CA ARG A 220 39.95 28.52 -50.11
C ARG A 220 39.66 29.00 -48.69
N ARG A 221 40.35 28.39 -47.71
CA ARG A 221 40.50 28.92 -46.33
C ARG A 221 41.92 28.64 -45.81
N ARG A 222 42.90 29.44 -46.24
CA ARG A 222 44.20 29.67 -45.55
C ARG A 222 45.08 30.65 -46.34
N VAL A 223 44.83 31.96 -46.26
CA VAL A 223 45.86 33.02 -46.49
C VAL A 223 45.38 34.31 -45.78
N ASP A 224 45.33 34.30 -44.44
CA ASP A 224 45.31 35.52 -43.63
C ASP A 224 46.61 35.57 -42.83
N GLU A 225 47.75 35.71 -43.52
CA GLU A 225 49.03 36.06 -42.87
C GLU A 225 50.07 36.61 -43.87
N ILE A 226 49.73 37.60 -44.69
CA ILE A 226 50.74 38.38 -45.43
C ILE A 226 50.24 39.83 -45.53
N ASN A 227 50.61 40.67 -44.55
CA ASN A 227 50.85 42.12 -44.72
C ASN A 227 51.10 42.79 -43.36
N HIS A 228 52.34 42.72 -42.83
CA HIS A 228 52.90 43.85 -42.08
C HIS A 228 54.31 44.15 -42.64
N SER A 229 54.45 45.41 -43.05
CA SER A 229 55.46 45.97 -43.94
C SER A 229 56.62 46.62 -43.14
N PRO A 230 57.87 46.63 -43.64
CA PRO A 230 58.94 47.44 -43.08
C PRO A 230 59.09 48.77 -43.84
N ARG A 231 59.09 49.92 -43.13
CA ARG A 231 59.73 51.18 -43.58
C ARG A 231 59.92 52.19 -42.44
N ASP A 232 61.10 52.11 -41.83
CA ASP A 232 62.10 53.17 -41.65
C ASP A 232 61.64 54.63 -41.38
N LYS A 233 62.03 55.17 -40.21
CA LYS A 233 62.61 56.52 -40.10
C LYS A 233 63.40 56.71 -38.80
N LYS A 234 64.63 57.20 -39.01
CA LYS A 234 65.72 57.49 -38.08
C LYS A 234 65.65 58.94 -37.54
N SER A 235 66.39 59.18 -36.45
CA SER A 235 66.74 60.43 -35.73
C SER A 235 65.66 60.99 -34.79
N MET A 236 65.96 61.54 -33.60
CA MET A 236 67.10 62.35 -33.18
C MET A 236 67.28 62.32 -31.64
N THR A 237 68.54 62.30 -31.22
CA THR A 237 69.21 62.50 -29.90
C THR A 237 68.77 63.73 -29.09
N PRO A 238 69.31 64.02 -27.88
CA PRO A 238 70.20 63.26 -26.99
C PRO A 238 69.59 62.85 -25.64
#